data_AF-A0A5N5UWR8-F1
#
_entry.id   AF-A0A5N5UWR8-F1
#
_cell.length_a   1.000
_cell.length_b   1.000
_cell.length_c   1.000
_cell.angle_alpha   90.00
_cell.angle_beta   90.00
_cell.angle_gamma   90.00
#
_symmetry.space_group_name_H-M   'P 1'
#
loop_
_entity.id
_entity.type
_entity.pdbx_description
1 polymer ?
#
loop_
_entity_poly.entity_id
_entity_poly.type
_entity_poly.pdbx_seq_one_letter_code
_entity_poly.pdbx_strand_id
1 'polypeptide(L)'
;MIMTNPQRALIAVLLDRSGSMESIKDDTEGGFNAFIAGQRSDTVDVRVTLAQFDTEYEVVYADRPVAEVPPLQLQPRGMTALYDSLGRLITDVGAELAALPEEQRPGRVTVVVLTDGHENSSREWSHDAVRKAIARQENDYAWQFVFLGANMDAVEIGTELGISADRSMTYAADGDGVGAAWAATTRYVSARNAAPVAAAVPGFTDEERAAAGGDR
;
A
#
# COMPACT_ATOMS: atom_id res chain seq x y z
N MET A 1 6.85 -5.15 -30.14
CA MET A 1 7.33 -4.82 -28.79
C MET A 1 6.39 -5.51 -27.84
N ILE A 2 6.88 -6.49 -27.09
CA ILE A 2 6.08 -7.11 -26.03
C ILE A 2 5.96 -6.04 -24.94
N MET A 3 4.77 -5.87 -24.39
CA MET A 3 4.47 -4.89 -23.34
C MET A 3 3.77 -5.64 -22.21
N THR A 4 3.96 -5.18 -20.97
CA THR A 4 3.23 -5.67 -19.79
C THR A 4 1.72 -5.68 -20.02
N ASN A 5 1.00 -6.63 -19.41
CA ASN A 5 -0.43 -6.83 -19.59
C ASN A 5 -1.27 -5.64 -19.10
N PRO A 6 -1.87 -4.83 -20.01
CA PRO A 6 -2.66 -3.67 -19.61
C PRO A 6 -4.04 -4.03 -19.04
N GLN A 7 -4.42 -5.32 -19.00
CA GLN A 7 -5.65 -5.82 -18.39
C GLN A 7 -5.40 -6.51 -17.05
N ARG A 8 -4.17 -6.41 -16.50
CA ARG A 8 -3.83 -6.96 -15.19
C ARG A 8 -3.21 -5.89 -14.30
N ALA A 9 -3.60 -5.88 -13.03
CA ALA A 9 -3.06 -5.00 -11.99
C ALA A 9 -2.62 -5.82 -10.78
N LEU A 10 -1.58 -5.36 -10.09
CA LEU A 10 -1.16 -5.89 -8.80
C LEU A 10 -1.29 -4.80 -7.74
N ILE A 11 -1.97 -5.14 -6.65
CA ILE A 11 -2.01 -4.34 -5.42
C ILE A 11 -1.16 -5.08 -4.39
N ALA A 12 -0.03 -4.51 -4.00
CA ALA A 12 0.82 -5.05 -2.94
C ALA A 12 0.59 -4.23 -1.66
N VAL A 13 0.01 -4.84 -0.64
CA VAL A 13 -0.26 -4.18 0.64
C VAL A 13 0.81 -4.58 1.64
N LEU A 14 1.48 -3.58 2.21
CA LEU A 14 2.31 -3.71 3.39
C LEU A 14 1.55 -3.17 4.59
N LEU A 15 1.15 -4.06 5.49
CA LEU A 15 0.32 -3.71 6.63
C LEU A 15 1.10 -3.88 7.93
N ASP A 16 1.25 -2.80 8.68
CA ASP A 16 1.79 -2.86 10.03
C ASP A 16 0.88 -3.70 10.93
N ARG A 17 1.51 -4.53 11.75
CA ARG A 17 0.89 -5.30 12.84
C ARG A 17 1.69 -5.15 14.11
N SER A 18 2.42 -4.05 14.28
CA SER A 18 3.09 -3.68 15.52
C SER A 18 2.09 -3.57 16.66
N GLY A 19 2.58 -3.59 17.92
CA GLY A 19 1.69 -3.55 19.08
C GLY A 19 0.81 -2.30 19.18
N SER A 20 1.18 -1.18 18.53
CA SER A 20 0.36 0.04 18.50
C SER A 20 -0.96 -0.16 17.76
N MET A 21 -0.96 -1.02 16.73
CA MET A 21 -2.13 -1.30 15.90
C MET A 21 -3.32 -1.90 16.67
N GLU A 22 -3.12 -2.37 17.91
CA GLU A 22 -4.18 -2.92 18.76
C GLU A 22 -5.36 -1.95 18.91
N SER A 23 -5.11 -0.64 19.03
CA SER A 23 -6.20 0.34 19.21
C SER A 23 -7.10 0.52 17.99
N ILE A 24 -6.60 0.20 16.79
CA ILE A 24 -7.33 0.35 15.51
C ILE A 24 -7.50 -0.96 14.77
N LYS A 25 -7.33 -2.09 15.47
CA LYS A 25 -7.31 -3.42 14.86
C LYS A 25 -8.60 -3.72 14.09
N ASP A 26 -9.75 -3.58 14.75
CA ASP A 26 -11.05 -3.95 14.18
C ASP A 26 -11.45 -3.01 13.04
N ASP A 27 -11.15 -1.71 13.18
CA ASP A 27 -11.38 -0.72 12.12
C ASP A 27 -10.47 -0.97 10.91
N THR A 28 -9.21 -1.35 11.13
CA THR A 28 -8.25 -1.70 10.07
C THR A 28 -8.71 -2.95 9.32
N GLU A 29 -9.16 -3.99 10.03
CA GLU A 29 -9.75 -5.19 9.42
C GLU A 29 -10.99 -4.86 8.59
N GLY A 30 -11.93 -4.09 9.15
CA GLY A 30 -13.13 -3.64 8.44
C GLY A 30 -12.82 -2.82 7.19
N GLY A 31 -11.92 -1.85 7.32
CA GLY A 31 -11.49 -0.96 6.25
C GLY A 31 -10.76 -1.69 5.12
N PHE A 32 -9.84 -2.59 5.45
CA PHE A 32 -9.18 -3.45 4.45
C PHE A 32 -10.21 -4.32 3.71
N ASN A 33 -11.17 -4.91 4.42
CA ASN A 33 -12.21 -5.75 3.81
C ASN A 33 -13.09 -4.93 2.85
N ALA A 34 -13.45 -3.70 3.23
CA ALA A 34 -14.17 -2.78 2.37
C ALA A 34 -13.36 -2.37 1.14
N PHE A 35 -12.06 -2.10 1.31
CA PHE A 35 -11.13 -1.81 0.22
C PHE A 35 -11.10 -2.96 -0.80
N ILE A 36 -10.86 -4.19 -0.34
CA ILE A 36 -10.88 -5.38 -1.21
C ILE A 36 -12.23 -5.54 -1.91
N ALA A 37 -13.34 -5.33 -1.22
CA ALA A 37 -14.67 -5.38 -1.83
C ALA A 37 -14.84 -4.34 -2.95
N GLY A 38 -14.30 -3.13 -2.78
CA GLY A 38 -14.25 -2.11 -3.82
C GLY A 38 -13.43 -2.57 -5.03
N GLN A 39 -12.23 -3.13 -4.80
CA GLN A 39 -11.34 -3.60 -5.86
C GLN A 39 -11.88 -4.80 -6.64
N ARG A 40 -12.85 -5.57 -6.08
CA ARG A 40 -13.56 -6.62 -6.82
C ARG A 40 -14.44 -6.08 -7.95
N SER A 41 -14.74 -4.78 -7.94
CA SER A 41 -15.57 -4.12 -8.96
C SER A 41 -14.74 -3.49 -10.10
N ASP A 42 -13.42 -3.59 -10.03
CA ASP A 42 -12.53 -3.11 -11.07
C ASP A 42 -12.70 -3.94 -12.37
N THR A 43 -12.43 -3.30 -13.51
CA THR A 43 -12.65 -3.91 -14.84
C THR A 43 -11.45 -4.73 -15.34
N VAL A 44 -10.32 -4.68 -14.63
CA VAL A 44 -9.08 -5.40 -14.93
C VAL A 44 -8.93 -6.61 -14.00
N ASP A 45 -8.09 -7.57 -14.38
CA ASP A 45 -7.69 -8.67 -13.49
C ASP A 45 -6.81 -8.14 -12.35
N VAL A 46 -7.41 -7.95 -11.17
CA VAL A 46 -6.73 -7.48 -9.98
C VAL A 46 -6.19 -8.66 -9.17
N ARG A 47 -4.88 -8.61 -8.94
CA ARG A 47 -4.16 -9.51 -8.04
C ARG A 47 -3.74 -8.75 -6.80
N VAL A 48 -3.67 -9.45 -5.67
CA VAL A 48 -3.33 -8.87 -4.37
C VAL A 48 -2.23 -9.69 -3.71
N THR A 49 -1.19 -8.99 -3.28
CA THR A 49 -0.19 -9.50 -2.35
C THR A 49 -0.41 -8.78 -1.02
N LEU A 50 -0.48 -9.52 0.08
CA LEU A 50 -0.53 -8.96 1.43
C LEU A 50 0.70 -9.45 2.19
N ALA A 51 1.53 -8.50 2.61
CA ALA A 51 2.55 -8.72 3.61
C ALA A 51 2.17 -7.97 4.89
N GLN A 52 2.36 -8.61 6.03
CA GLN A 52 2.26 -8.01 7.35
C GLN A 52 3.64 -7.85 7.94
N PHE A 53 3.83 -6.85 8.79
CA PHE A 53 5.10 -6.68 9.48
C PHE A 53 4.99 -6.15 10.90
N ASP A 54 5.96 -6.56 11.71
CA ASP A 54 6.29 -5.96 13.00
C ASP A 54 7.82 -5.78 13.05
N THR A 55 8.50 -6.47 13.96
CA THR A 55 9.93 -6.79 13.85
C THR A 55 10.22 -7.93 12.87
N GLU A 56 9.19 -8.70 12.50
CA GLU A 56 9.23 -9.79 11.54
C GLU A 56 8.38 -9.43 10.31
N TYR A 57 8.89 -9.75 9.12
CA TYR A 57 8.17 -9.63 7.85
C TYR A 57 7.54 -10.96 7.46
N GLU A 58 6.26 -10.95 7.12
CA GLU A 58 5.50 -12.14 6.73
C GLU A 58 4.63 -11.87 5.51
N VAL A 59 4.79 -12.69 4.47
CA VAL A 59 3.87 -12.70 3.32
C VAL A 59 2.69 -13.62 3.65
N VAL A 60 1.51 -13.04 3.87
CA VAL A 60 0.28 -13.78 4.18
C VAL A 60 -0.24 -14.51 2.93
N TYR A 61 -0.16 -13.82 1.79
CA TYR A 61 -0.38 -14.39 0.46
C TYR A 61 0.23 -13.49 -0.61
N ALA A 62 0.66 -14.08 -1.72
CA ALA A 62 1.19 -13.38 -2.89
C ALA A 62 0.38 -13.72 -4.14
N ASP A 63 0.25 -12.74 -5.04
CA ASP A 63 -0.45 -12.86 -6.33
C ASP A 63 -1.79 -13.60 -6.21
N ARG A 64 -2.65 -13.22 -5.27
CA ARG A 64 -3.98 -13.84 -5.10
C ARG A 64 -5.03 -13.07 -5.92
N PRO A 65 -5.93 -13.72 -6.67
CA PRO A 65 -7.01 -13.00 -7.34
C PRO A 65 -7.89 -12.30 -6.30
N VAL A 66 -8.30 -11.06 -6.57
CA VAL A 66 -9.06 -10.22 -5.62
C VAL A 66 -10.38 -10.86 -5.14
N ALA A 67 -10.97 -11.72 -5.99
CA ALA A 67 -12.17 -12.49 -5.67
C ALA A 67 -11.94 -13.54 -4.56
N GLU A 68 -10.72 -14.04 -4.41
CA GLU A 68 -10.32 -15.07 -3.45
C GLU A 68 -9.64 -14.51 -2.20
N VAL A 69 -9.46 -13.18 -2.12
CA VAL A 69 -8.86 -12.54 -0.95
C VAL A 69 -9.79 -12.72 0.26
N PRO A 70 -9.32 -13.38 1.34
CA PRO A 70 -10.11 -13.59 2.54
C PRO A 70 -10.19 -12.29 3.37
N PRO A 71 -11.13 -12.23 4.34
CA PRO A 71 -11.12 -11.16 5.33
C PRO A 71 -9.77 -11.07 6.06
N LEU A 72 -9.31 -9.84 6.33
CA LEU A 72 -8.10 -9.61 7.11
C LEU A 72 -8.26 -10.18 8.52
N GLN A 73 -7.20 -10.81 9.01
CA GLN A 73 -7.01 -11.14 10.41
C GLN A 73 -5.70 -10.51 10.86
N LEU A 74 -5.79 -9.54 11.75
CA LEU A 74 -4.66 -8.81 12.30
C LEU A 74 -4.35 -9.34 13.69
N GLN A 75 -3.07 -9.58 13.96
CA GLN A 75 -2.57 -9.98 15.27
C GLN A 75 -1.46 -9.00 15.68
N PRO A 76 -1.82 -7.85 16.29
CA PRO A 76 -0.86 -6.84 16.72
C PRO A 76 0.15 -7.38 17.73
N ARG A 77 1.44 -7.14 17.49
CA ARG A 77 2.56 -7.56 18.35
C ARG A 77 3.85 -6.84 17.99
N GLY A 78 4.83 -6.84 18.88
CA GLY A 78 6.18 -6.38 18.54
C GLY A 78 6.28 -4.88 18.26
N MET A 79 7.33 -4.51 17.55
CA MET A 79 7.72 -3.13 17.21
C MET A 79 7.61 -2.90 15.69
N THR A 80 8.06 -1.74 15.19
CA THR A 80 7.84 -1.31 13.79
C THR A 80 9.16 -1.31 13.01
N ALA A 81 9.39 -2.31 12.16
CA ALA A 81 10.53 -2.38 11.22
C ALA A 81 10.12 -2.02 9.78
N LEU A 82 9.52 -0.83 9.62
CA LEU A 82 8.96 -0.33 8.37
C LEU A 82 9.94 -0.35 7.19
N TYR A 83 11.17 0.13 7.38
CA TYR A 83 12.16 0.20 6.28
C TYR A 83 12.60 -1.19 5.81
N ASP A 84 12.87 -2.10 6.74
CA ASP A 84 13.23 -3.49 6.41
C ASP A 84 12.10 -4.16 5.63
N SER A 85 10.86 -4.00 6.11
CA SER A 85 9.69 -4.63 5.50
C SER A 85 9.33 -4.03 4.15
N LEU A 86 9.47 -2.71 3.98
CA LEU A 86 9.22 -2.03 2.70
C LEU A 86 10.28 -2.37 1.66
N GLY A 87 11.56 -2.40 2.06
CA GLY A 87 12.65 -2.84 1.20
C GLY A 87 12.50 -4.30 0.75
N ARG A 88 12.09 -5.18 1.68
CA ARG A 88 11.79 -6.59 1.39
C ARG A 88 10.61 -6.74 0.44
N LEU A 89 9.47 -6.09 0.70
CA LEU A 89 8.30 -6.17 -0.18
C LEU A 89 8.61 -5.72 -1.61
N ILE A 90 9.29 -4.57 -1.77
CA ILE A 90 9.68 -4.06 -3.09
C ILE A 90 10.57 -5.07 -3.83
N THR A 91 11.51 -5.67 -3.12
CA THR A 91 12.45 -6.66 -3.69
C THR A 91 11.73 -7.95 -4.07
N ASP A 92 10.89 -8.48 -3.18
CA ASP A 92 10.15 -9.73 -3.39
C ASP A 92 9.18 -9.60 -4.56
N VAL A 93 8.32 -8.56 -4.56
CA VAL A 93 7.38 -8.30 -5.66
C VAL A 93 8.14 -8.05 -6.96
N GLY A 94 9.24 -7.30 -6.92
CA GLY A 94 10.07 -7.06 -8.11
C GLY A 94 10.63 -8.36 -8.69
N ALA A 95 11.12 -9.27 -7.84
CA ALA A 95 11.64 -10.57 -8.25
C ALA A 95 10.54 -11.49 -8.82
N GLU A 96 9.37 -11.53 -8.17
CA GLU A 96 8.20 -12.29 -8.64
C GLU A 96 7.78 -11.82 -10.03
N LEU A 97 7.63 -10.50 -10.23
CA LEU A 97 7.25 -9.95 -11.53
C LEU A 97 8.33 -10.17 -12.60
N ALA A 98 9.61 -10.07 -12.24
CA ALA A 98 10.71 -10.33 -13.17
C ALA A 98 10.74 -11.79 -13.65
N ALA A 99 10.30 -12.73 -12.82
CA ALA A 99 10.21 -14.16 -13.17
C ALA A 99 9.06 -14.49 -14.14
N LEU A 100 8.07 -13.60 -14.28
CA LEU A 100 6.98 -13.77 -15.25
C LEU A 100 7.43 -13.38 -16.67
N PRO A 101 6.90 -14.06 -17.71
CA PRO A 101 6.93 -13.54 -19.08
C PRO A 101 6.39 -12.12 -19.13
N GLU A 102 6.99 -11.25 -19.94
CA GLU A 102 6.69 -9.82 -19.94
C GLU A 102 5.20 -9.54 -20.22
N GLU A 103 4.59 -10.28 -21.15
CA GLU A 103 3.17 -10.22 -21.49
C GLU A 103 2.21 -10.70 -20.38
N GLN A 104 2.73 -11.33 -19.32
CA GLN A 104 1.94 -11.77 -18.16
C GLN A 104 2.11 -10.84 -16.96
N ARG A 105 3.15 -9.99 -16.96
CA ARG A 105 3.38 -9.00 -15.91
C ARG A 105 2.23 -8.00 -15.87
N PRO A 106 1.75 -7.59 -14.69
CA PRO A 106 0.72 -6.57 -14.59
C PRO A 106 1.23 -5.25 -15.17
N GLY A 107 0.41 -4.59 -15.99
CA GLY A 107 0.72 -3.26 -16.51
C GLY A 107 0.59 -2.16 -15.45
N ARG A 108 0.10 -2.49 -14.26
CA ARG A 108 -0.10 -1.56 -13.14
C ARG A 108 0.29 -2.24 -11.85
N VAL A 109 1.14 -1.58 -11.06
CA VAL A 109 1.50 -2.03 -9.72
C VAL A 109 1.30 -0.87 -8.78
N THR A 110 0.48 -1.09 -7.75
CA THR A 110 0.29 -0.12 -6.67
C THR A 110 0.69 -0.77 -5.36
N VAL A 111 1.62 -0.14 -4.65
CA VAL A 111 2.03 -0.53 -3.30
C VAL A 111 1.28 0.36 -2.31
N VAL A 112 0.54 -0.24 -1.39
CA VAL A 112 -0.15 0.46 -0.31
C VAL A 112 0.54 0.12 1.00
N VAL A 113 1.06 1.13 1.70
CA VAL A 113 1.71 0.98 2.99
C VAL A 113 0.79 1.59 4.06
N LEU A 114 0.50 0.84 5.11
CA LEU A 114 -0.30 1.30 6.25
C LEU A 114 0.44 1.03 7.55
N THR A 115 0.51 2.03 8.42
CA THR A 115 1.12 1.92 9.75
C THR A 115 0.55 2.99 10.70
N ASP A 116 0.52 2.71 12.00
CA ASP A 116 0.25 3.69 13.06
C ASP A 116 1.48 3.98 13.94
N GLY A 117 2.61 3.36 13.61
CA GLY A 117 3.83 3.38 14.37
C GLY A 117 4.97 4.08 13.62
N HIS A 118 5.82 4.78 14.36
CA HIS A 118 7.06 5.30 13.81
C HIS A 118 8.10 4.18 13.67
N GLU A 119 8.86 4.19 12.57
CA GLU A 119 10.03 3.33 12.39
C GLU A 119 10.95 3.37 13.63
N ASN A 120 11.25 2.20 14.20
CA ASN A 120 12.05 2.07 15.41
C ASN A 120 12.83 0.75 15.54
N SER A 121 12.80 -0.15 14.54
CA SER A 121 13.37 -1.49 14.66
C SER A 121 14.08 -2.04 13.41
N SER A 122 14.09 -1.32 12.28
CA SER A 122 14.79 -1.73 11.06
C SER A 122 16.31 -1.78 11.23
N ARG A 123 16.96 -2.74 10.56
CA ARG A 123 18.41 -3.02 10.67
C ARG A 123 19.11 -3.31 9.33
N GLU A 124 18.38 -3.72 8.30
CA GLU A 124 18.93 -4.13 7.01
C GLU A 124 18.80 -3.03 5.95
N TRP A 125 17.67 -2.32 5.96
CA TRP A 125 17.34 -1.25 5.05
C TRP A 125 17.37 0.09 5.76
N SER A 126 18.08 1.04 5.15
CA SER A 126 18.06 2.43 5.59
C SER A 126 16.97 3.21 4.87
N HIS A 127 16.57 4.33 5.47
CA HIS A 127 15.68 5.32 4.85
C HIS A 127 16.10 5.66 3.40
N ASP A 128 17.38 5.96 3.16
CA ASP A 128 17.91 6.30 1.83
C ASP A 128 17.85 5.11 0.85
N ALA A 129 18.09 3.89 1.32
CA ALA A 129 17.97 2.69 0.50
C ALA A 129 16.52 2.46 0.05
N VAL A 130 15.56 2.61 0.97
CA VAL A 130 14.12 2.51 0.66
C VAL A 130 13.69 3.59 -0.31
N ARG A 131 14.06 4.85 -0.07
CA ARG A 131 13.76 5.97 -0.96
C ARG A 131 14.28 5.74 -2.38
N LYS A 132 15.51 5.23 -2.52
CA LYS A 132 16.09 4.87 -3.82
C LYS A 132 15.33 3.72 -4.48
N ALA A 133 14.89 2.73 -3.71
CA ALA A 133 14.10 1.61 -4.22
C ALA A 133 12.74 2.09 -4.75
N ILE A 134 12.01 2.91 -3.98
CA ILE A 134 10.75 3.53 -4.42
C ILE A 134 10.95 4.32 -5.71
N ALA A 135 11.93 5.24 -5.72
CA ALA A 135 12.20 6.08 -6.89
C ALA A 135 12.52 5.25 -8.13
N ARG A 136 13.27 4.15 -7.98
CA ARG A 136 13.54 3.24 -9.08
C ARG A 136 12.27 2.56 -9.59
N GLN A 137 11.41 2.05 -8.71
CA GLN A 137 10.16 1.40 -9.13
C GLN A 137 9.19 2.37 -9.81
N GLU A 138 9.09 3.61 -9.33
CA GLU A 138 8.27 4.63 -9.97
C GLU A 138 8.82 5.02 -11.35
N ASN A 139 10.14 5.27 -11.46
CA ASN A 139 10.76 5.76 -12.71
C ASN A 139 10.89 4.69 -13.80
N ASP A 140 11.33 3.49 -13.43
CA ASP A 140 11.68 2.44 -14.41
C ASP A 140 10.47 1.58 -14.77
N TYR A 141 9.52 1.41 -13.83
CA TYR A 141 8.42 0.45 -13.95
C TYR A 141 7.04 1.05 -13.74
N ALA A 142 6.95 2.38 -13.54
CA ALA A 142 5.68 3.09 -13.32
C ALA A 142 4.85 2.53 -12.16
N TRP A 143 5.49 1.96 -11.14
CA TRP A 143 4.81 1.60 -9.90
C TRP A 143 4.26 2.85 -9.23
N GLN A 144 3.22 2.71 -8.42
CA GLN A 144 2.67 3.77 -7.60
C GLN A 144 2.76 3.37 -6.13
N PHE A 145 3.11 4.31 -5.27
CA PHE A 145 3.15 4.10 -3.83
C PHE A 145 2.10 4.98 -3.15
N VAL A 146 1.38 4.39 -2.21
CA VAL A 146 0.42 5.04 -1.32
C VAL A 146 0.88 4.82 0.11
N PHE A 147 0.89 5.88 0.92
CA PHE A 147 1.30 5.82 2.33
C PHE A 147 0.18 6.32 3.24
N LEU A 148 -0.30 5.46 4.13
CA LEU A 148 -1.36 5.74 5.09
C LEU A 148 -0.78 5.68 6.51
N GLY A 149 -0.92 6.76 7.26
CA GLY A 149 -0.42 6.85 8.63
C GLY A 149 -1.50 7.26 9.63
N ALA A 150 -1.69 6.48 10.68
CA ALA A 150 -2.61 6.86 11.77
C ALA A 150 -1.90 7.77 12.78
N ASN A 151 -2.52 8.89 13.17
CA ASN A 151 -2.04 9.79 14.24
C ASN A 151 -0.58 10.27 14.11
N MET A 152 -0.01 10.29 12.91
CA MET A 152 1.35 10.76 12.63
C MET A 152 1.36 11.60 11.36
N ASP A 153 2.41 12.41 11.13
CA ASP A 153 2.54 13.15 9.88
C ASP A 153 2.95 12.20 8.73
N ALA A 154 1.95 11.49 8.20
CA ALA A 154 2.13 10.54 7.12
C ALA A 154 2.55 11.22 5.81
N VAL A 155 2.20 12.49 5.64
CA VAL A 155 2.57 13.28 4.47
C VAL A 155 4.06 13.61 4.52
N GLU A 156 4.57 14.06 5.66
CA GLU A 156 6.00 14.28 5.89
C GLU A 156 6.78 12.97 5.70
N ILE A 157 6.43 11.91 6.43
CA ILE A 157 7.12 10.61 6.36
C ILE A 157 7.09 10.04 4.93
N GLY A 158 5.93 10.05 4.28
CA GLY A 158 5.77 9.60 2.90
C GLY A 158 6.68 10.39 1.95
N THR A 159 6.73 11.72 2.09
CA THR A 159 7.59 12.60 1.29
C THR A 159 9.07 12.34 1.53
N GLU A 160 9.49 12.08 2.77
CA GLU A 160 10.86 11.71 3.11
C GLU A 160 11.28 10.40 2.41
N LEU A 161 10.38 9.41 2.40
CA LEU A 161 10.51 8.15 1.66
C LEU A 161 10.45 8.32 0.13
N GLY A 162 10.11 9.51 -0.37
CA GLY A 162 10.02 9.80 -1.80
C GLY A 162 8.65 9.51 -2.42
N ILE A 163 7.63 9.25 -1.61
CA ILE A 163 6.24 9.13 -2.03
C ILE A 163 5.63 10.52 -2.10
N SER A 164 4.92 10.83 -3.19
CA SER A 164 4.29 12.15 -3.34
C SER A 164 3.30 12.46 -2.21
N ALA A 165 3.26 13.72 -1.77
CA ALA A 165 2.32 14.19 -0.76
C ALA A 165 0.85 13.97 -1.18
N ASP A 166 0.56 13.99 -2.48
CA ASP A 166 -0.77 13.68 -2.99
C ASP A 166 -1.15 12.19 -2.90
N ARG A 167 -0.20 11.30 -2.58
CA ARG A 167 -0.43 9.86 -2.34
C ARG A 167 -0.13 9.44 -0.90
N SER A 168 0.05 10.42 -0.02
CA SER A 168 0.26 10.21 1.40
C SER A 168 -0.92 10.81 2.18
N MET A 169 -1.42 10.11 3.19
CA MET A 169 -2.56 10.55 3.98
C MET A 169 -2.39 10.21 5.45
N THR A 170 -2.50 11.24 6.29
CA THR A 170 -2.71 11.09 7.72
C THR A 170 -4.18 10.84 7.98
N TYR A 171 -4.49 9.92 8.90
CA TYR A 171 -5.85 9.69 9.35
C TYR A 171 -5.92 9.57 10.88
N ALA A 172 -7.08 9.91 11.44
CA ALA A 172 -7.36 9.72 12.85
C ALA A 172 -7.50 8.22 13.16
N ALA A 173 -6.91 7.77 14.26
CA ALA A 173 -6.98 6.38 14.72
C ALA A 173 -8.35 6.05 15.36
N ASP A 174 -9.43 6.35 14.66
CA ASP A 174 -10.81 5.99 14.98
C ASP A 174 -11.52 5.44 13.73
N GLY A 175 -12.69 4.83 13.91
CA GLY A 175 -13.40 4.15 12.83
C GLY A 175 -13.79 5.07 11.67
N ASP A 176 -14.09 6.35 11.92
CA ASP A 176 -14.44 7.31 10.87
C ASP A 176 -13.20 7.67 10.04
N GLY A 177 -12.07 7.98 10.70
CA GLY A 177 -10.80 8.30 10.06
C GLY A 177 -10.24 7.14 9.25
N VAL A 178 -10.21 5.93 9.84
CA VAL A 178 -9.79 4.69 9.16
C VAL A 178 -10.69 4.40 7.95
N GLY A 179 -12.01 4.51 8.12
CA GLY A 179 -12.97 4.29 7.05
C GLY A 179 -12.79 5.26 5.88
N ALA A 180 -12.59 6.54 6.17
CA ALA A 180 -12.35 7.57 5.15
C ALA A 180 -11.02 7.36 4.41
N ALA A 181 -9.95 6.99 5.11
CA ALA A 181 -8.65 6.69 4.50
C ALA A 181 -8.73 5.51 3.52
N TRP A 182 -9.43 4.43 3.89
CA TRP A 182 -9.66 3.30 3.01
C TRP A 182 -10.59 3.62 1.84
N ALA A 183 -11.60 4.47 2.03
CA ALA A 183 -12.47 4.93 0.94
C ALA A 183 -11.69 5.75 -0.10
N ALA A 184 -10.85 6.71 0.34
CA ALA A 184 -9.98 7.49 -0.53
C ALA A 184 -8.97 6.61 -1.27
N THR A 185 -8.37 5.64 -0.57
CA THR A 185 -7.46 4.66 -1.16
C THR A 185 -8.17 3.79 -2.21
N THR A 186 -9.39 3.33 -1.93
CA THR A 186 -10.22 2.59 -2.89
C THR A 186 -10.43 3.39 -4.17
N ARG A 187 -10.85 4.65 -4.06
CA ARG A 187 -11.04 5.54 -5.22
C ARG A 187 -9.75 5.70 -6.01
N TYR A 188 -8.64 6.03 -5.34
CA TYR A 188 -7.35 6.25 -6.00
C TYR A 188 -6.89 5.00 -6.76
N VAL A 189 -6.91 3.83 -6.11
CA VAL A 189 -6.46 2.57 -6.72
C VAL A 189 -7.36 2.17 -7.90
N SER A 190 -8.68 2.26 -7.77
CA SER A 190 -9.60 1.96 -8.88
C SER A 190 -9.41 2.93 -10.05
N ALA A 191 -9.20 4.23 -9.79
CA ALA A 191 -8.90 5.21 -10.83
C ALA A 191 -7.56 4.90 -11.53
N ARG A 192 -6.55 4.46 -10.78
CA ARG A 192 -5.27 4.00 -11.32
C ARG A 192 -5.42 2.74 -12.17
N ASN A 193 -6.20 1.77 -11.72
CA ASN A 193 -6.48 0.52 -12.43
C ASN A 193 -7.25 0.76 -13.75
N ALA A 194 -8.14 1.75 -13.78
CA ALA A 194 -8.89 2.13 -14.98
C ALA A 194 -8.09 2.98 -15.98
N ALA A 195 -7.13 3.78 -15.52
CA ALA A 195 -6.36 4.69 -16.37
C ALA A 195 -5.32 3.94 -17.23
N PRO A 196 -4.87 4.49 -18.37
CA PRO A 196 -3.78 3.91 -19.17
C PRO A 196 -2.51 3.66 -18.35
N VAL A 197 -1.68 2.70 -18.77
CA VAL A 197 -0.38 2.42 -18.14
C VAL A 197 0.47 3.69 -18.11
N ALA A 198 1.11 3.98 -16.98
CA ALA A 198 1.90 5.18 -16.70
C ALA A 198 1.17 6.55 -16.79
N ALA A 199 -0.14 6.58 -17.02
CA ALA A 199 -0.90 7.83 -16.97
C ALA A 199 -1.05 8.34 -15.53
N ALA A 200 -0.85 9.64 -15.34
CA ALA A 200 -1.10 10.30 -14.07
C ALA A 200 -2.59 10.21 -13.70
N VAL A 201 -2.86 9.99 -12.42
CA VAL A 201 -4.20 9.99 -11.82
C VAL A 201 -4.18 10.93 -10.63
N PRO A 202 -5.19 11.80 -10.45
CA PRO A 202 -5.26 12.67 -9.28
C PRO A 202 -5.17 11.87 -7.97
N GLY A 203 -4.24 12.26 -7.11
CA GLY A 203 -4.07 11.72 -5.76
C GLY A 203 -5.24 12.07 -4.83
N PHE A 204 -5.00 12.00 -3.53
CA PHE A 204 -5.96 12.34 -2.48
C PHE A 204 -6.31 13.83 -2.49
N THR A 205 -7.60 14.11 -2.39
CA THR A 205 -8.12 15.49 -2.31
C THR A 205 -8.07 16.03 -0.89
N ASP A 206 -8.17 17.34 -0.73
CA ASP A 206 -8.26 17.98 0.59
C ASP A 206 -9.53 17.57 1.33
N GLU A 207 -10.63 17.34 0.62
CA GLU A 207 -11.88 16.81 1.20
C GLU A 207 -11.68 15.40 1.77
N GLU A 208 -10.94 14.54 1.07
CA GLU A 208 -10.63 13.19 1.55
C GLU A 208 -9.72 13.22 2.78
N ARG A 209 -8.70 14.10 2.81
CA ARG A 209 -7.84 14.28 3.98
C ARG A 209 -8.60 14.82 5.19
N ALA A 210 -9.47 15.80 4.96
CA ALA A 210 -10.31 16.38 6.00
C ALA A 210 -11.30 15.34 6.57
N ALA A 211 -11.87 14.50 5.70
CA ALA A 211 -12.75 13.39 6.11
C ALA A 211 -12.00 12.33 6.92
N ALA A 212 -10.73 12.06 6.58
CA ALA A 212 -9.86 11.15 7.33
C ALA A 212 -9.39 11.73 8.68
N GLY A 213 -9.62 13.02 8.94
CA GLY A 213 -9.30 13.66 10.21
C GLY A 213 -7.81 13.98 10.40
N GLY A 214 -6.99 13.87 9.34
CA GLY A 214 -5.54 14.09 9.42
C GLY A 214 -5.08 15.53 9.60
N ASP A 215 -5.97 16.50 9.40
CA ASP A 215 -5.67 17.94 9.52
C ASP A 215 -6.09 18.53 10.90
N ARG A 216 -6.48 17.70 11.87
CA ARG A 216 -6.99 18.14 13.19
C ARG A 216 -6.00 18.02 14.33
#